data_AF-F3KBR0-F1
#
_entry.id   AF-F3KBR0-F1
#
_cell.length_a   1.000
_cell.length_b   1.000
_cell.length_c   1.000
_cell.angle_alpha   90.00
_cell.angle_beta   90.00
_cell.angle_gamma   90.00
#
_symmetry.space_group_name_H-M   'P 1'
#
loop_
_entity.id
_entity.type
_entity.pdbx_description
1 polymer ?
#
loop_
_entity_poly.entity_id
_entity_poly.type
_entity_poly.pdbx_seq_one_letter_code
_entity_poly.pdbx_strand_id
1 'polypeptide(L)' 'MHKLLREKLAESDADIAQHVPLLYGGSVNAENAEELFAMTDIDGGLVGGASLDASAFAAICAAAN' A
#
# COMPACT_ATOMS: atom_id res chain seq x y z
N MET A 1 -9.50 -2.95 -5.53
CA MET A 1 -8.67 -3.29 -6.72
C MET A 1 -7.55 -4.26 -6.36
N HIS A 2 -6.74 -3.99 -5.33
CA HIS A 2 -5.65 -4.89 -4.92
C HIS A 2 -6.08 -6.34 -4.68
N LYS A 3 -7.23 -6.57 -4.03
CA LYS A 3 -7.83 -7.90 -3.92
C LYS A 3 -7.92 -8.65 -5.25
N LEU A 4 -8.45 -7.99 -6.28
CA LEU A 4 -8.58 -8.58 -7.62
C LEU A 4 -7.20 -8.89 -8.24
N LEU A 5 -6.20 -8.03 -8.02
CA LEU A 5 -4.84 -8.29 -8.48
C LEU A 5 -4.23 -9.50 -7.76
N ARG A 6 -4.42 -9.61 -6.45
CA ARG A 6 -3.94 -10.75 -5.65
C ARG A 6 -4.62 -12.05 -6.08
N GLU A 7 -5.94 -12.03 -6.32
CA GLU A 7 -6.69 -13.15 -6.87
C GLU A 7 -6.15 -13.57 -8.25
N LYS A 8 -5.83 -12.61 -9.13
CA LYS A 8 -5.22 -12.91 -10.44
C LYS A 8 -3.81 -13.47 -10.37
N LEU A 9 -3.00 -13.02 -9.42
CA LEU A 9 -1.69 -13.65 -9.17
C LEU A 9 -1.87 -15.09 -8.65
N ALA A 10 -2.83 -15.31 -7.76
CA ALA A 10 -3.09 -16.62 -7.16
C ALA A 10 -3.60 -17.66 -8.18
N GLU A 11 -4.27 -17.22 -9.25
CA GLU A 11 -4.63 -18.09 -10.39
C GLU A 11 -3.40 -18.68 -11.09
N SER A 12 -2.25 -17.99 -11.05
CA SER A 12 -1.00 -18.46 -11.65
C SER A 12 -0.13 -19.18 -10.62
N ASP A 13 0.05 -18.59 -9.44
CA ASP A 13 0.84 -19.13 -8.34
C ASP A 13 0.37 -18.52 -7.01
N ALA A 14 -0.18 -19.37 -6.14
CA ALA A 14 -0.72 -18.96 -4.86
C ALA A 14 0.36 -18.54 -3.85
N ASP A 15 1.56 -19.11 -3.92
CA ASP A 15 2.66 -18.76 -3.03
C ASP A 15 3.19 -17.37 -3.41
N ILE A 16 3.39 -17.10 -4.70
CA ILE A 16 3.78 -15.78 -5.18
C ILE A 16 2.73 -14.73 -4.79
N ALA A 17 1.44 -15.02 -4.96
CA ALA A 17 0.37 -14.07 -4.64
C ALA A 17 0.32 -13.66 -3.16
N GLN A 18 0.76 -14.53 -2.26
CA GLN A 18 0.82 -14.25 -0.83
C GLN A 18 2.04 -13.40 -0.45
N HIS A 19 3.15 -13.51 -1.20
CA HIS A 19 4.41 -12.87 -0.83
C HIS A 19 4.75 -11.60 -1.63
N VAL A 20 4.10 -11.37 -2.78
CA VAL A 20 4.30 -10.16 -3.58
C VAL A 20 3.64 -8.96 -2.89
N PRO A 21 4.38 -7.89 -2.56
CA PRO A 21 3.80 -6.66 -2.04
C PRO A 21 3.01 -5.91 -3.13
N LEU A 22 1.76 -5.58 -2.84
CA LEU A 22 0.90 -4.75 -3.67
C LEU A 22 0.77 -3.35 -3.05
N LEU A 23 1.51 -2.39 -3.59
CA LEU A 23 1.53 -1.02 -3.10
C LEU A 23 0.39 -0.18 -3.70
N TYR A 24 -0.20 0.71 -2.90
CA TYR A 24 -1.15 1.70 -3.38
C TYR A 24 -0.41 2.91 -3.96
N GLY A 25 -0.60 3.18 -5.26
CA GLY A 25 0.07 4.29 -5.98
C GLY A 25 -0.79 5.54 -6.19
N GLY A 26 -1.96 5.64 -5.55
CA GLY A 26 -2.78 6.85 -5.59
C GLY A 26 -2.26 7.94 -4.63
N SER A 27 -3.07 8.98 -4.42
CA SER A 27 -2.71 10.08 -3.52
C SER A 27 -2.75 9.64 -2.05
N VAL A 28 -1.59 9.23 -1.51
CA VAL A 28 -1.40 8.96 -0.08
C VAL A 28 -0.91 10.25 0.61
N ASN A 29 -1.52 10.57 1.74
CA ASN A 29 -1.12 11.65 2.63
C ASN A 29 -1.30 11.21 4.10
N ALA A 30 -0.88 12.05 5.04
CA ALA A 30 -0.98 11.74 6.47
C ALA A 30 -2.43 11.55 6.97
N GLU A 31 -3.42 12.11 6.27
CA GLU A 31 -4.83 12.04 6.68
C GLU A 31 -5.49 10.72 6.29
N ASN A 32 -5.02 10.08 5.22
CA ASN A 32 -5.65 8.86 4.67
C ASN A 32 -4.78 7.60 4.76
N ALA A 33 -3.50 7.72 5.14
CA ALA A 33 -2.57 6.60 5.18
C ALA A 33 -3.04 5.48 6.10
N GLU A 34 -3.55 5.79 7.30
CA GLU A 34 -4.06 4.78 8.25
C GLU A 34 -5.20 3.96 7.66
N GLU A 35 -6.20 4.61 7.06
CA GLU A 35 -7.35 3.92 6.46
C GLU A 35 -6.93 3.07 5.23
N LEU A 36 -5.99 3.58 4.43
CA LEU A 36 -5.48 2.87 3.26
C LEU A 36 -4.67 1.63 3.67
N PHE A 37 -3.78 1.75 4.66
CA PHE A 37 -2.92 0.65 5.11
C PHE A 37 -3.65 -0.35 6.01
N ALA A 38 -4.82 0.00 6.54
CA ALA A 38 -5.71 -0.96 7.19
C ALA A 38 -6.42 -1.91 6.20
N MET A 39 -6.37 -1.65 4.89
CA MET A 39 -7.00 -2.51 3.89
C MET A 39 -6.19 -3.81 3.71
N THR A 40 -6.86 -4.96 3.81
CA THR A 40 -6.24 -6.30 3.81
C THR A 40 -5.31 -6.58 2.62
N ASP A 41 -5.58 -6.02 1.45
CA ASP A 41 -4.81 -6.27 0.24
C ASP A 41 -3.83 -5.15 -0.14
N ILE A 42 -3.71 -4.10 0.68
CA ILE A 42 -2.75 -3.00 0.47
C ILE A 42 -1.56 -3.22 1.41
N ASP A 43 -0.40 -3.48 0.84
CA ASP A 43 0.81 -3.80 1.59
C ASP A 43 1.71 -2.56 1.83
N GLY A 44 1.20 -1.37 1.52
CA GLY A 44 1.91 -0.10 1.66
C GLY A 44 1.57 0.91 0.57
N GLY A 45 2.39 1.96 0.43
CA GLY A 45 2.14 3.07 -0.49
C GLY A 45 3.36 3.47 -1.32
N LEU A 46 3.13 3.76 -2.61
CA LEU A 46 4.09 4.46 -3.46
C LEU A 46 3.82 5.96 -3.38
N VAL A 47 4.49 6.64 -2.45
CA VAL A 47 4.19 8.04 -2.09
C VAL A 47 4.83 9.00 -3.10
N GLY A 48 3.99 9.84 -3.72
CA GLY A 48 4.40 10.91 -4.63
C GLY A 48 4.76 12.21 -3.89
N GLY A 49 3.99 13.27 -4.11
CA GLY A 49 4.32 14.62 -3.60
C GLY A 49 4.53 14.72 -2.08
N ALA A 50 3.80 13.94 -1.28
CA ALA A 50 3.96 13.92 0.18
C ALA A 50 5.32 13.35 0.64
N SER A 51 6.07 12.67 -0.24
CA SER A 51 7.43 12.20 0.06
C SER A 51 8.47 13.32 0.13
N LEU A 52 8.16 14.50 -0.43
CA LEU A 52 9.06 15.65 -0.46
C LEU A 52 9.03 16.48 0.83
N ASP A 53 8.05 16.23 1.71
CA ASP A 53 7.97 16.78 3.05
C ASP A 53 8.33 15.69 4.05
N ALA A 54 9.44 15.87 4.77
CA ALA A 54 9.95 14.87 5.71
C ALA A 54 8.95 14.55 6.84
N SER A 55 8.18 15.54 7.30
CA SER A 55 7.21 15.35 8.37
C SER A 55 5.98 14.59 7.89
N ALA A 56 5.49 14.92 6.69
CA ALA A 56 4.38 14.21 6.06
C ALA A 56 4.77 12.78 5.71
N PHE A 57 5.96 12.58 5.15
CA PHE A 57 6.45 11.25 4.80
C PHE A 57 6.67 10.37 6.04
N ALA A 58 7.24 10.92 7.11
CA ALA A 58 7.40 10.21 8.38
C ALA A 58 6.04 9.79 8.97
N ALA A 59 5.03 10.66 8.90
CA ALA A 59 3.68 10.33 9.34
C ALA A 59 3.06 9.19 8.52
N ILE A 60 3.22 9.22 7.18
CA ILE A 60 2.77 8.12 6.31
C ILE A 60 3.49 6.81 6.64
N CYS A 61 4.82 6.84 6.85
CA CYS A 61 5.58 5.65 7.25
C CYS A 61 5.12 5.09 8.59
N ALA A 62 4.80 5.95 9.56
CA ALA A 62 4.32 5.53 10.87
C ALA A 62 2.94 4.83 10.81
N ALA A 63 2.11 5.18 9.83
CA ALA A 63 0.82 4.54 9.60
C ALA A 63 0.92 3.13 8.98
N ALA A 64 2.08 2.76 8.44
CA ALA A 64 2.32 1.47 7.78
C ALA A 64 2.86 0.37 8.72
N ASN A 65 2.87 0.62 10.05
CA ASN A 65 3.42 -0.27 11.08
C ASN A 65 2.42 -1.28 11.64
#